data_AF-Q6F4F9-F1
#
_entry.id   AF-Q6F4F9-F1
#
_cell.length_a   1.000
_cell.length_b   1.000
_cell.length_c   1.000
_cell.angle_alpha   90.00
_cell.angle_beta   90.00
_cell.angle_gamma   90.00
#
_symmetry.space_group_name_H-M   'P 1'
#
loop_
_entity.id
_entity.type
_entity.pdbx_description
1 polymer ?
#
loop_
_entity_poly.entity_id
_entity_poly.type
_entity_poly.pdbx_seq_one_letter_code
_entity_poly.pdbx_strand_id
1 'polypeptide(L)'
;GIFFMFNEMESMLMYFLKFFNLNLYLLYFSMIMAFLVKMPMYFVHLWLPKAHVEAPVSGSMILAGIMLKLGGYGLMRLMVFLQQINLKMNYIWIVISLVGGFYISLKCFCQVDIKSLIAYSSVAHMSIVISG
;
A
#
# COMPACT_ATOMS: atom_id res chain seq x y z
N GLY A 1 22.61 14.46 10.63
CA GLY A 1 21.42 14.81 11.44
C GLY A 1 20.26 13.96 10.97
N ILE A 2 19.47 13.43 11.89
CA ILE A 2 18.29 12.59 11.57
C ILE A 2 17.23 13.42 10.83
N PHE A 3 17.17 14.73 11.13
CA PHE A 3 16.39 15.71 10.37
C PHE A 3 17.30 16.44 9.38
N PHE A 4 16.90 16.46 8.12
CA PHE A 4 17.46 17.32 7.09
C PHE A 4 16.41 18.37 6.72
N MET A 5 16.76 19.64 6.87
CA MET A 5 15.98 20.74 6.32
C MET A 5 16.27 20.83 4.83
N PHE A 6 15.24 20.74 3.99
CA PHE A 6 15.37 21.18 2.61
C PHE A 6 15.19 22.70 2.55
N ASN A 7 16.23 23.41 2.12
CA ASN A 7 16.18 24.86 1.93
C ASN A 7 15.15 25.29 0.86
N GLU A 8 14.74 24.41 -0.05
CA GLU A 8 13.79 24.72 -1.13
C GLU A 8 12.31 24.51 -0.76
N MET A 9 12.00 23.70 0.26
CA MET A 9 10.64 23.25 0.57
C MET A 9 10.19 23.53 2.01
N GLU A 10 11.07 24.14 2.83
CA GLU A 10 10.88 24.36 4.28
C GLU A 10 10.36 23.12 5.05
N SER A 11 10.61 21.92 4.54
CA SER A 11 10.09 20.68 5.12
C SER A 11 11.18 19.93 5.86
N MET A 12 10.90 19.56 7.12
CA MET A 12 11.71 18.67 7.93
C MET A 12 11.48 17.22 7.55
N LEU A 13 12.31 16.66 6.66
CA LEU A 13 12.24 15.24 6.31
C LEU A 13 13.35 14.45 7.00
N MET A 14 12.96 13.29 7.53
CA MET A 14 13.89 12.34 8.13
C MET A 14 14.62 11.57 7.02
N TYR A 15 15.72 12.13 6.50
CA TYR A 15 16.52 11.54 5.42
C TYR A 15 17.44 10.43 5.88
N PHE A 16 16.90 9.49 6.65
CA PHE A 16 17.66 8.32 7.00
C PHE A 16 17.95 7.51 5.72
N LEU A 17 19.24 7.38 5.39
CA LEU A 17 19.80 6.53 4.34
C LEU A 17 19.57 6.93 2.86
N LYS A 18 18.98 8.08 2.49
CA LYS A 18 18.81 8.45 1.06
C LYS A 18 20.12 8.48 0.26
N PHE A 19 21.23 8.83 0.89
CA PHE A 19 22.53 8.90 0.22
C PHE A 19 23.18 7.52 -0.02
N PHE A 20 22.61 6.44 0.53
CA PHE A 20 23.07 5.08 0.24
C PHE A 20 22.35 4.52 -0.98
N ASN A 21 23.08 4.37 -2.09
CA ASN A 21 22.60 3.58 -3.23
C ASN A 21 22.59 2.09 -2.87
N LEU A 22 21.49 1.60 -2.29
CA LEU A 22 21.28 0.17 -2.11
C LEU A 22 20.82 -0.46 -3.43
N ASN A 23 21.77 -0.93 -4.25
CA ASN A 23 21.51 -1.73 -5.45
C ASN A 23 21.23 -3.20 -5.13
N LEU A 24 20.39 -3.47 -4.12
CA LEU A 24 20.04 -4.83 -3.69
C LEU A 24 18.60 -5.15 -4.10
N TYR A 25 18.43 -5.82 -5.24
CA TYR A 25 17.11 -6.24 -5.74
C TYR A 25 16.36 -7.14 -4.74
N LEU A 26 17.06 -8.01 -4.02
CA LEU A 26 16.42 -8.91 -3.04
C LEU A 26 15.83 -8.15 -1.85
N LEU A 27 16.57 -7.14 -1.36
CA LEU A 27 16.13 -6.27 -0.27
C LEU A 27 14.97 -5.36 -0.72
N TYR A 28 15.01 -4.89 -1.96
CA TYR A 28 13.92 -4.16 -2.58
C TYR A 28 12.62 -4.98 -2.60
N PHE A 29 12.67 -6.21 -3.11
CA PHE A 29 11.50 -7.08 -3.18
C PHE A 29 10.95 -7.44 -1.80
N SER A 30 11.83 -7.76 -0.83
CA SER A 30 11.38 -8.13 0.52
C SER A 30 10.71 -6.96 1.25
N MET A 31 11.25 -5.75 1.12
CA MET A 31 10.64 -4.56 1.71
C MET A 31 9.30 -4.25 1.07
N ILE A 32 9.21 -4.19 -0.27
CA ILE A 32 7.96 -3.83 -0.94
C ILE A 32 6.86 -4.88 -0.71
N MET A 33 7.18 -6.17 -0.79
CA MET A 33 6.20 -7.22 -0.53
C MET A 33 5.62 -7.13 0.89
N ALA A 34 6.42 -6.81 1.91
CA ALA A 34 5.92 -6.67 3.28
C ALA A 34 4.87 -5.55 3.43
N PHE A 35 4.99 -4.47 2.65
CA PHE A 35 4.03 -3.37 2.65
C PHE A 35 2.83 -3.61 1.73
N LEU A 36 3.01 -4.30 0.60
CA LEU A 36 1.93 -4.75 -0.27
C LEU A 36 1.06 -5.85 0.34
N VAL A 37 1.57 -6.52 1.37
CA VAL A 37 0.71 -7.30 2.25
C VAL A 37 -0.22 -6.30 2.96
N LYS A 38 0.27 -5.36 3.77
CA LYS A 38 -0.63 -4.43 4.51
C LYS A 38 -1.58 -3.61 3.64
N MET A 39 -1.18 -3.24 2.41
CA MET A 39 -2.05 -2.64 1.40
C MET A 39 -2.48 -3.70 0.38
N PRO A 40 -3.67 -4.30 0.53
CA PRO A 40 -4.02 -5.50 -0.22
C PRO A 40 -4.06 -5.26 -1.72
N MET A 41 -3.11 -5.87 -2.43
CA MET A 41 -3.20 -6.11 -3.87
C MET A 41 -3.94 -7.42 -4.17
N TYR A 42 -4.23 -7.64 -5.45
CA TYR A 42 -5.09 -8.72 -5.96
C TYR A 42 -4.73 -10.16 -5.56
N PHE A 43 -3.56 -10.45 -4.99
CA PHE A 43 -3.25 -11.80 -4.50
C PHE A 43 -3.48 -12.01 -3.00
N VAL A 44 -3.45 -10.92 -2.22
CA VAL A 44 -3.41 -11.00 -0.75
C VAL A 44 -4.62 -10.35 -0.09
N HIS A 45 -5.60 -9.93 -0.90
CA HIS A 45 -6.79 -9.22 -0.44
C HIS A 45 -7.72 -10.03 0.47
N LEU A 46 -7.64 -11.37 0.46
CA LEU A 46 -8.63 -12.25 1.10
C LEU A 46 -8.72 -12.14 2.63
N TRP A 47 -7.67 -11.70 3.34
CA TRP A 47 -7.80 -11.51 4.79
C TRP A 47 -8.71 -10.34 5.13
N LEU A 48 -8.80 -9.32 4.27
CA LEU A 48 -9.44 -8.06 4.63
C LEU A 48 -10.97 -8.22 4.72
N PRO A 49 -11.65 -8.84 3.73
CA PRO A 49 -13.06 -9.16 3.85
C PRO A 49 -13.37 -10.06 5.06
N LYS A 50 -12.53 -11.08 5.34
CA LYS A 50 -12.73 -11.96 6.50
C LYS A 50 -12.62 -11.21 7.82
N ALA A 51 -11.60 -10.36 7.97
CA ALA A 51 -11.41 -9.53 9.16
C ALA A 51 -12.58 -8.57 9.38
N HIS A 52 -13.14 -7.98 8.32
CA HIS A 52 -14.30 -7.09 8.44
C HIS A 52 -15.61 -7.81 8.81
N VAL A 53 -15.79 -9.06 8.40
CA VAL A 53 -17.00 -9.84 8.71
C VAL A 53 -17.01 -10.28 10.17
N GLU A 54 -15.86 -10.70 10.70
CA GLU A 54 -15.73 -11.28 12.04
C GLU A 54 -15.51 -10.23 13.15
N ALA A 55 -14.97 -9.06 12.82
CA ALA A 55 -14.65 -8.05 13.82
C ALA A 55 -15.89 -7.28 14.35
N PRO A 56 -15.84 -6.82 15.62
CA PRO A 56 -16.80 -5.86 16.13
C PRO A 56 -16.71 -4.53 15.37
N VAL A 57 -17.80 -3.76 15.40
CA VAL A 57 -17.95 -2.51 14.63
C VAL A 57 -16.80 -1.52 14.89
N SER A 58 -16.37 -1.36 16.14
CA SER A 58 -15.23 -0.51 16.51
C SER A 58 -13.89 -0.99 15.93
N GLY A 59 -13.63 -2.30 15.95
CA GLY A 59 -12.41 -2.89 15.39
C GLY A 59 -12.32 -2.70 13.88
N SER A 60 -13.46 -2.83 13.17
CA SER A 60 -13.52 -2.64 11.73
C SER A 60 -13.17 -1.19 11.30
N MET A 61 -13.57 -0.19 12.09
CA MET A 61 -13.24 1.22 11.81
C MET A 61 -11.75 1.52 12.00
N ILE A 62 -11.13 0.97 13.04
CA ILE A 62 -9.70 1.17 13.33
C ILE A 62 -8.84 0.53 12.23
N LEU A 63 -9.21 -0.67 11.78
CA LEU A 63 -8.52 -1.38 10.72
C LEU A 63 -8.54 -0.57 9.40
N ALA A 64 -9.73 -0.14 8.96
CA ALA A 64 -9.88 0.64 7.74
C ALA A 64 -9.24 2.04 7.86
N GLY A 65 -9.37 2.68 9.02
CA GLY A 65 -8.91 4.05 9.24
C GLY A 65 -7.40 4.20 9.37
N ILE A 66 -6.75 3.32 10.11
CA ILE A 66 -5.35 3.48 10.52
C ILE A 66 -4.44 2.51 9.78
N MET A 67 -4.78 1.22 9.76
CA MET A 67 -3.87 0.19 9.26
C MET A 67 -3.57 0.35 7.77
N LEU A 68 -4.60 0.61 6.95
CA LEU A 68 -4.43 0.80 5.51
C LEU A 68 -3.62 2.07 5.20
N LYS A 69 -3.90 3.18 5.90
CA LYS A 69 -3.19 4.45 5.69
C LYS A 69 -1.73 4.40 6.13
N LEU A 70 -1.45 3.72 7.24
CA LEU A 70 -0.07 3.49 7.69
C LEU A 70 0.73 2.63 6.70
N GLY A 71 0.09 1.68 6.01
CA GLY A 71 0.72 0.92 4.93
C GLY A 71 1.22 1.81 3.80
N GLY A 72 0.38 2.73 3.32
CA GLY A 72 0.72 3.66 2.24
C GLY A 72 1.79 4.66 2.64
N TYR A 73 1.69 5.20 3.86
CA TYR A 73 2.74 6.06 4.41
C TYR A 73 4.09 5.32 4.52
N GLY A 74 4.06 4.04 4.89
CA GLY A 74 5.24 3.18 4.91
C GLY A 74 5.88 3.01 3.53
N LEU A 75 5.07 2.75 2.50
CA LEU A 75 5.53 2.70 1.10
C LEU A 75 6.17 4.02 0.68
N MET A 76 5.52 5.16 0.94
CA MET A 76 6.05 6.48 0.59
C MET A 76 7.44 6.72 1.22
N ARG A 77 7.64 6.33 2.49
CA ARG A 77 8.96 6.46 3.14
C ARG A 77 10.03 5.53 2.55
N LEU A 78 9.67 4.30 2.18
CA LEU A 78 10.59 3.39 1.51
C LEU A 78 10.97 3.84 0.10
N MET A 79 10.04 4.45 -0.63
CA MET A 79 10.28 4.93 -2.00
C MET A 79 11.40 5.97 -2.05
N VAL A 80 11.50 6.83 -1.02
CA VAL A 80 12.56 7.83 -0.88
C VAL A 80 13.95 7.19 -0.74
N PHE A 81 14.03 6.01 -0.14
CA PHE A 81 15.28 5.27 0.05
C PHE A 81 15.68 4.46 -1.19
N LEU A 82 14.71 3.85 -1.88
CA LEU A 82 14.94 2.91 -2.99
C LEU A 82 14.64 3.52 -4.37
N GLN A 83 14.86 4.82 -4.55
CA GLN A 83 14.38 5.57 -5.71
C GLN A 83 14.87 4.99 -7.07
N GLN A 84 16.16 4.64 -7.18
CA GLN A 84 16.74 4.14 -8.43
C GLN A 84 16.16 2.78 -8.88
N ILE A 85 15.92 1.86 -7.94
CA ILE A 85 15.34 0.55 -8.26
C ILE A 85 13.83 0.69 -8.53
N ASN A 86 13.13 1.51 -7.73
CA ASN A 86 11.71 1.75 -7.91
C ASN A 86 11.38 2.27 -9.32
N LEU A 87 12.15 3.21 -9.84
CA LEU A 87 11.91 3.74 -11.19
C LEU A 87 11.92 2.66 -12.28
N LYS A 88 12.73 1.60 -12.13
CA LYS A 88 12.79 0.48 -13.09
C LYS A 88 11.62 -0.49 -12.91
N MET A 89 11.23 -0.76 -11.67
CA MET A 89 10.27 -1.80 -11.33
C MET A 89 8.82 -1.30 -11.22
N ASN A 90 8.60 0.03 -11.19
CA ASN A 90 7.29 0.64 -10.99
C ASN A 90 6.24 0.14 -11.99
N TYR A 91 6.62 -0.04 -13.26
CA TYR A 91 5.70 -0.50 -14.30
C TYR A 91 5.02 -1.83 -13.96
N ILE A 92 5.76 -2.76 -13.35
CA ILE A 92 5.22 -4.07 -12.96
C ILE A 92 4.13 -3.91 -11.89
N TRP A 93 4.38 -3.06 -10.89
CA TRP A 93 3.43 -2.82 -9.80
C TRP A 93 2.17 -2.10 -10.27
N ILE A 94 2.29 -1.15 -11.20
CA ILE A 94 1.15 -0.43 -11.79
C ILE A 94 0.25 -1.40 -12.58
N VAL A 95 0.83 -2.28 -13.39
CA VAL A 95 0.04 -3.24 -14.18
C VAL A 95 -0.73 -4.20 -13.26
N ILE A 96 -0.06 -4.73 -12.22
CA ILE A 96 -0.69 -5.66 -11.27
C ILE A 96 -1.80 -4.97 -10.48
N SER A 97 -1.60 -3.72 -10.04
CA SER A 97 -2.59 -2.99 -9.25
C SER A 97 -3.83 -2.63 -10.07
N LEU A 98 -3.67 -2.18 -11.32
CA LEU A 98 -4.79 -1.83 -12.20
C LEU A 98 -5.61 -3.06 -12.62
N VAL A 99 -4.95 -4.12 -13.08
CA VAL A 99 -5.63 -5.38 -13.45
C VAL A 99 -6.33 -5.97 -12.23
N GLY A 100 -5.65 -5.94 -11.09
CA GLY A 100 -6.19 -6.41 -9.83
C GLY A 100 -7.42 -5.65 -9.35
N GLY A 101 -7.36 -4.32 -9.38
CA GLY A 101 -8.47 -3.44 -9.03
C GLY A 101 -9.70 -3.66 -9.89
N PHE A 102 -9.51 -3.91 -11.19
CA PHE A 102 -10.58 -4.26 -12.11
C PHE A 102 -11.26 -5.59 -11.76
N TYR A 103 -10.51 -6.63 -11.41
CA TYR A 103 -11.11 -7.90 -10.99
C TYR A 103 -11.86 -7.79 -9.66
N ILE A 104 -11.34 -7.01 -8.71
CA ILE A 104 -11.95 -6.81 -7.39
C ILE A 104 -13.26 -6.01 -7.52
N SER A 105 -13.30 -4.99 -8.39
CA SER A 105 -14.53 -4.24 -8.63
C SER A 105 -15.63 -5.11 -9.24
N LEU A 106 -15.30 -6.00 -10.17
CA LEU A 106 -16.24 -7.00 -10.70
C LEU A 106 -16.76 -7.94 -9.60
N LYS A 107 -15.88 -8.42 -8.72
CA LYS A 107 -16.29 -9.27 -7.58
C LYS A 107 -17.16 -8.53 -6.57
N CYS A 108 -16.93 -7.23 -6.38
CA CYS A 108 -17.73 -6.38 -5.49
C CYS A 108 -19.21 -6.35 -5.92
N PHE A 109 -19.50 -6.30 -7.23
CA PHE A 109 -20.89 -6.30 -7.73
C PHE A 109 -21.66 -7.59 -7.43
N CYS A 110 -20.97 -8.73 -7.33
CA CYS A 110 -21.61 -10.02 -7.07
C CYS A 110 -21.83 -10.30 -5.57
N GLN A 111 -21.37 -9.43 -4.67
CA GLN A 111 -21.35 -9.69 -3.25
C GLN A 111 -22.70 -9.33 -2.58
N VAL A 112 -23.26 -10.27 -1.81
CA VAL A 112 -24.58 -10.09 -1.15
C VAL A 112 -24.46 -9.43 0.23
N ASP A 113 -23.39 -9.70 0.99
CA ASP A 113 -23.25 -9.18 2.35
C ASP A 113 -22.68 -7.75 2.38
N ILE A 114 -23.41 -6.81 3.01
CA ILE A 114 -23.07 -5.39 3.08
C ILE A 114 -21.67 -5.14 3.67
N LYS A 115 -21.31 -5.83 4.77
CA LYS A 115 -19.99 -5.66 5.40
C LYS A 115 -18.84 -6.05 4.47
N SER A 116 -19.03 -7.13 3.72
CA SER A 116 -18.02 -7.61 2.78
C SER A 116 -17.97 -6.74 1.51
N LEU A 117 -19.09 -6.17 1.08
CA LEU A 117 -19.15 -5.20 -0.03
C LEU A 117 -18.32 -3.95 0.29
N ILE A 118 -18.42 -3.41 1.52
CA ILE A 118 -17.60 -2.29 2.00
C ILE A 118 -16.11 -2.66 2.03
N ALA A 119 -15.79 -3.88 2.45
CA ALA A 119 -14.41 -4.38 2.43
C ALA A 119 -13.86 -4.44 1.00
N TYR A 120 -14.58 -5.03 0.04
CA TYR A 120 -14.12 -5.12 -1.35
C TYR A 120 -14.00 -3.76 -2.04
N SER A 121 -14.92 -2.82 -1.80
CA SER A 121 -14.81 -1.46 -2.35
C SER A 121 -13.58 -0.73 -1.80
N SER A 122 -13.24 -0.91 -0.52
CA SER A 122 -12.03 -0.34 0.07
C SER A 122 -10.74 -0.88 -0.57
N VAL A 123 -10.70 -2.18 -0.92
CA VAL A 123 -9.56 -2.78 -1.63
C VAL A 123 -9.45 -2.22 -3.05
N ALA A 124 -10.57 -2.05 -3.76
CA ALA A 124 -10.57 -1.44 -5.09
C ALA A 124 -10.01 -0.01 -5.06
N HIS A 125 -10.46 0.84 -4.12
CA HIS A 125 -9.91 2.18 -3.97
C HIS A 125 -8.41 2.18 -3.64
N MET A 126 -7.96 1.28 -2.76
CA MET A 126 -6.54 1.19 -2.39
C MET A 126 -5.66 0.70 -3.56
N SER A 127 -6.17 -0.15 -4.45
CA SER A 127 -5.41 -0.56 -5.65
C SER A 127 -5.09 0.62 -6.58
N ILE A 128 -6.00 1.61 -6.68
CA ILE A 128 -5.77 2.84 -7.43
C ILE A 128 -4.69 3.69 -6.74
N VAL A 129 -4.70 3.77 -5.41
CA VAL A 129 -3.66 4.46 -4.62
C VAL A 129 -2.29 3.81 -4.79
N ILE A 130 -2.21 2.50 -5.04
CA ILE A 130 -0.92 1.83 -5.30
C ILE A 130 -0.42 2.14 -6.72
N SER A 131 -1.33 2.41 -7.67
CA SER A 131 -0.97 2.72 -9.06
C SER A 131 -0.44 4.14 -9.27
N GLY A 132 -0.75 5.08 -8.38
CA GLY A 132 -0.38 6.50 -8.49
C GLY A 132 0.47 6.97 -7.32
#